data_AF-A0A9D1AC13-F1
#
_entry.id   AF-A0A9D1AC13-F1
#
_cell.length_a   1.000
_cell.length_b   1.000
_cell.length_c   1.000
_cell.angle_alpha   90.00
_cell.angle_beta   90.00
_cell.angle_gamma   90.00
#
_symmetry.space_group_name_H-M   'P 1'
#
loop_
_entity.id
_entity.type
_entity.pdbx_description
1 polymer ?
#
loop_
_entity_poly.entity_id
_entity_poly.type
_entity_poly.pdbx_seq_one_letter_code
_entity_poly.pdbx_strand_id
1 'polypeptide(L)'
;SDILGYEVQELRRGCDEFIGHGSNPHFRVFALNLPKNQLTQMTAEVMDELFRRLIEEFGIKPEDCPIFFLYDRDYLSYRPNELRGKYVKRYTDPYGDEEGNQGQLLLSYPAVESYLLSCIQENVFRQSFFLGKDLKPELARTNFSEESIDTEDYLIHAAIEMDKGLESFGLEEYNLDALAPTLLGIYDAQQQKCKTEGTFSLLSLISMALLELGIIVECDE
;
A
#
# COMPACT_ATOMS: atom_id res chain seq x y z
N SER A 1 5.18 -19.98 9.78
CA SER A 1 6.63 -19.69 9.70
C SER A 1 6.79 -18.51 8.76
N ASP A 2 7.68 -17.55 9.02
CA ASP A 2 7.85 -16.40 8.11
C ASP A 2 8.23 -16.91 6.71
N ILE A 3 7.30 -16.81 5.76
CA ILE A 3 7.43 -17.42 4.43
C ILE A 3 8.44 -16.66 3.57
N LEU A 4 8.64 -15.37 3.85
CA LEU A 4 9.53 -14.50 3.08
C LEU A 4 10.89 -14.39 3.76
N GLY A 5 10.94 -14.55 5.09
CA GLY A 5 12.16 -14.61 5.87
C GLY A 5 12.93 -13.28 5.89
N TYR A 6 12.26 -12.15 5.69
CA TYR A 6 12.87 -10.83 5.70
C TYR A 6 13.26 -10.40 7.12
N GLU A 7 14.40 -9.72 7.24
CA GLU A 7 14.67 -8.88 8.41
C GLU A 7 13.88 -7.57 8.26
N VAL A 8 13.09 -7.21 9.25
CA VAL A 8 12.33 -5.95 9.23
C VAL A 8 13.03 -4.92 10.10
N GLN A 9 13.30 -3.75 9.53
CA GLN A 9 13.80 -2.57 10.23
C GLN A 9 12.66 -1.54 10.31
N GLU A 10 12.08 -1.38 11.50
CA GLU A 10 10.94 -0.50 11.71
C GLU A 10 11.38 0.85 12.30
N LEU A 11 10.96 1.96 11.69
CA LEU A 11 11.04 3.29 12.30
C LEU A 11 9.64 3.74 12.74
N ARG A 12 9.41 3.76 14.05
CA ARG A 12 8.12 4.15 14.64
C ARG A 12 7.98 5.66 14.75
N ARG A 13 6.74 6.16 14.63
CA ARG A 13 6.45 7.59 14.80
C ARG A 13 6.86 8.07 16.19
N GLY A 14 7.67 9.12 16.24
CA GLY A 14 8.18 9.70 17.48
C GLY A 14 9.29 8.89 18.14
N CYS A 15 9.82 7.89 17.44
CA CYS A 15 11.02 7.15 17.84
C CYS A 15 12.19 7.59 16.95
N ASP A 16 13.35 7.79 17.56
CA ASP A 16 14.57 8.16 16.85
C ASP A 16 15.41 6.93 16.45
N GLU A 17 15.07 5.74 16.94
CA GLU A 17 15.82 4.50 16.71
C GLU A 17 15.05 3.52 15.82
N PHE A 18 15.79 2.77 15.00
CA PHE A 18 15.24 1.65 14.25
C PHE A 18 15.12 0.40 15.14
N ILE A 19 13.99 -0.29 14.99
CA ILE A 19 13.69 -1.52 15.73
C ILE A 19 13.78 -2.70 14.74
N GLY A 20 14.78 -3.56 14.97
CA GLY A 20 15.00 -4.76 14.16
C GLY A 20 14.14 -5.94 14.62
N HIS A 21 13.52 -6.62 13.65
CA HIS A 21 12.78 -7.86 13.84
C HIS A 21 13.33 -8.95 12.91
N GLY A 22 13.58 -10.14 13.45
CA GLY A 22 14.21 -11.23 12.71
C GLY A 22 15.73 -11.04 12.52
N SER A 23 16.34 -11.91 11.73
CA SER A 23 17.76 -11.82 11.38
C SER A 23 18.00 -12.43 10.01
N ASN A 24 18.14 -11.58 9.00
CA ASN A 24 18.46 -11.97 7.64
C ASN A 24 19.39 -10.91 7.01
N PRO A 25 20.69 -11.20 6.87
CA PRO A 25 21.67 -10.22 6.42
C PRO A 25 21.54 -9.86 4.93
N HIS A 26 20.76 -10.61 4.16
CA HIS A 26 20.65 -10.46 2.71
C HIS A 26 19.31 -9.87 2.26
N PHE A 27 18.26 -10.04 3.05
CA PHE A 27 16.90 -9.68 2.69
C PHE A 27 16.30 -8.82 3.79
N ARG A 28 16.23 -7.51 3.56
CA ARG A 28 15.73 -6.52 4.52
C ARG A 28 14.55 -5.75 3.97
N VAL A 29 13.58 -5.47 4.82
CA VAL A 29 12.45 -4.57 4.54
C VAL A 29 12.46 -3.45 5.57
N PHE A 30 12.28 -2.22 5.11
CA PHE A 30 12.23 -1.04 5.98
C PHE A 30 10.80 -0.55 6.10
N ALA A 31 10.24 -0.61 7.31
CA ALA A 31 8.88 -0.16 7.61
C ALA A 31 8.95 1.22 8.30
N LEU A 32 8.74 2.28 7.52
CA LEU A 32 9.05 3.65 7.94
C LEU A 32 7.76 4.44 8.14
N ASN A 33 7.44 4.81 9.39
CA ASN A 33 6.30 5.66 9.66
C ASN A 33 6.64 7.13 9.39
N LEU A 34 5.79 7.80 8.62
CA LEU A 34 5.85 9.25 8.49
C LEU A 34 5.61 9.95 9.84
N PRO A 35 6.20 11.14 10.06
CA PRO A 35 6.03 11.91 11.28
C PRO A 35 4.56 12.18 11.66
N LYS A 36 3.68 12.29 10.66
CA LYS A 36 2.21 12.21 10.85
C LYS A 36 1.61 11.26 9.82
N ASN A 37 0.40 10.79 10.09
CA ASN A 37 -0.36 9.83 9.29
C ASN A 37 -0.94 10.40 7.99
N GLN A 38 -0.33 11.44 7.41
CA GLN A 38 -0.84 12.10 6.21
C GLN A 38 0.25 12.13 5.14
N LEU A 39 -0.12 11.78 3.89
CA LEU A 39 0.78 11.87 2.74
C LEU A 39 1.32 13.30 2.54
N THR A 40 0.57 14.31 2.99
CA THR A 40 1.01 15.72 2.97
C THR A 40 2.27 16.00 3.79
N GLN A 41 2.71 15.06 4.62
CA GLN A 41 3.97 15.16 5.36
C GLN A 41 5.17 14.61 4.59
N MET A 42 4.99 14.02 3.40
CA MET A 42 6.08 13.62 2.51
C MET A 42 6.68 14.87 1.83
N THR A 43 7.24 15.77 2.62
CA THR A 43 8.00 16.92 2.10
C THR A 43 9.39 16.44 1.69
N ALA A 44 10.03 17.17 0.77
CA ALA A 44 11.41 16.87 0.37
C ALA A 44 12.35 16.79 1.58
N GLU A 45 12.24 17.74 2.51
CA GLU A 45 13.03 17.76 3.75
C GLU A 45 12.88 16.49 4.60
N VAL A 46 11.65 15.97 4.74
CA VAL A 46 11.38 14.75 5.52
C VAL A 46 11.93 13.52 4.79
N MET A 47 11.76 13.44 3.48
CA MET A 47 12.26 12.33 2.67
C MET A 47 13.80 12.32 2.63
N ASP A 48 14.43 13.49 2.43
CA ASP A 48 15.89 13.64 2.43
C ASP A 48 16.51 13.26 3.77
N GLU A 49 15.87 13.64 4.88
CA GLU A 49 16.29 13.22 6.22
C GLU A 49 16.23 11.70 6.35
N LEU A 50 15.10 11.09 5.98
CA LEU A 50 14.90 9.65 6.08
C LEU A 50 15.92 8.89 5.22
N PHE A 51 16.13 9.33 3.99
CA PHE A 51 17.08 8.73 3.06
C PHE A 51 18.52 8.87 3.54
N ARG A 52 18.89 10.02 4.11
CA ARG A 52 20.22 10.19 4.71
C ARG A 52 20.45 9.19 5.84
N ARG A 53 19.44 8.97 6.70
CA ARG A 53 19.53 7.97 7.77
C ARG A 53 19.71 6.56 7.24
N LEU A 54 18.97 6.16 6.19
CA LEU A 54 19.14 4.85 5.55
C LEU A 54 20.56 4.66 4.99
N ILE A 55 21.14 5.72 4.40
CA ILE A 55 22.51 5.69 3.87
C ILE A 55 23.54 5.61 5.01
N GLU A 56 23.44 6.48 6.00
CA GLU A 56 24.45 6.62 7.06
C GLU A 56 24.41 5.46 8.06
N GLU A 57 23.22 5.00 8.46
CA GLU A 57 23.06 3.96 9.48
C GLU A 57 23.12 2.55 8.89
N PHE A 58 22.65 2.34 7.64
CA PHE A 58 22.55 1.01 7.04
C PHE A 58 23.35 0.82 5.75
N GLY A 59 23.93 1.88 5.18
CA GLY A 59 24.66 1.81 3.91
C GLY A 59 23.76 1.54 2.70
N ILE A 60 22.46 1.81 2.84
CA ILE A 60 21.46 1.56 1.80
C ILE A 60 21.30 2.80 0.95
N LYS A 61 21.29 2.59 -0.37
CA LYS A 61 20.98 3.61 -1.35
C LYS A 61 19.50 3.53 -1.70
N PRO A 62 18.67 4.52 -1.31
CA PRO A 62 17.25 4.50 -1.61
C PRO A 62 16.98 4.34 -3.10
N GLU A 63 17.80 4.92 -3.97
CA GLU A 63 17.68 4.81 -5.44
C GLU A 63 17.78 3.38 -5.98
N ASP A 64 18.43 2.48 -5.25
CA ASP A 64 18.57 1.06 -5.62
C ASP A 64 17.45 0.20 -5.01
N CYS A 65 16.51 0.81 -4.28
CA CYS A 65 15.46 0.11 -3.55
C CYS A 65 14.07 0.47 -4.11
N PRO A 66 13.18 -0.51 -4.25
CA PRO A 66 11.77 -0.22 -4.51
C PRO A 66 11.14 0.41 -3.26
N ILE A 67 10.49 1.55 -3.43
CA ILE A 67 9.81 2.31 -2.37
C ILE A 67 8.31 2.26 -2.57
N PHE A 68 7.59 1.83 -1.54
CA PHE A 68 6.13 1.78 -1.55
C PHE A 68 5.54 2.66 -0.45
N PHE A 69 4.61 3.53 -0.81
CA PHE A 69 3.84 4.34 0.12
C PHE A 69 2.50 3.70 0.40
N LEU A 70 2.35 3.15 1.60
CA LEU A 70 1.07 2.60 2.06
C LEU A 70 0.10 3.74 2.35
N TYR A 71 -0.95 3.82 1.53
CA TYR A 71 -1.98 4.82 1.69
C TYR A 71 -3.19 4.25 2.43
N ASP A 72 -3.21 4.48 3.74
CA ASP A 72 -4.36 4.22 4.61
C ASP A 72 -5.37 5.37 4.51
N ARG A 73 -6.50 5.17 3.80
CA ARG A 73 -7.44 6.25 3.44
C ARG A 73 -8.15 6.87 4.65
N ASP A 74 -7.51 7.85 5.27
CA ASP A 74 -8.18 8.76 6.21
C ASP A 74 -8.93 9.87 5.46
N TYR A 75 -10.15 9.58 4.99
CA TYR A 75 -10.95 10.49 4.15
C TYR A 75 -11.11 11.89 4.75
N LEU A 76 -11.30 11.99 6.06
CA LEU A 76 -11.60 13.24 6.75
C LEU A 76 -10.37 14.14 6.95
N SER A 77 -9.17 13.60 6.73
CA SER A 77 -7.91 14.35 6.90
C SER A 77 -7.48 15.18 5.68
N TYR A 78 -8.14 15.03 4.52
CA TYR A 78 -7.73 15.66 3.27
C TYR A 78 -8.79 16.58 2.69
N ARG A 79 -8.34 17.63 2.01
CA ARG A 79 -9.25 18.48 1.23
C ARG A 79 -9.68 17.75 -0.06
N PRO A 80 -10.86 18.08 -0.61
CA PRO A 80 -11.28 17.54 -1.90
C PRO A 80 -10.20 17.71 -2.97
N ASN A 81 -9.88 16.63 -3.69
CA ASN A 81 -8.90 16.56 -4.78
C ASN A 81 -7.45 16.93 -4.44
N GLU A 82 -7.11 17.13 -3.16
CA GLU A 82 -5.75 17.44 -2.72
C GLU A 82 -4.74 16.36 -3.14
N LEU A 83 -5.18 15.11 -3.10
CA LEU A 83 -4.33 13.96 -3.35
C LEU A 83 -4.15 13.64 -4.84
N ARG A 84 -5.22 13.85 -5.62
CA ARG A 84 -5.33 13.38 -7.01
C ARG A 84 -4.13 13.78 -7.87
N GLY A 85 -3.75 15.05 -7.85
CA GLY A 85 -2.65 15.54 -8.69
C GLY A 85 -1.28 15.33 -8.06
N LYS A 86 -1.14 15.67 -6.77
CA LYS A 86 0.17 15.75 -6.11
C LYS A 86 0.77 14.39 -5.73
N TYR A 87 -0.07 13.38 -5.52
CA TYR A 87 0.35 12.08 -5.02
C TYR A 87 -0.06 10.96 -5.98
N VAL A 88 -1.35 10.86 -6.31
CA VAL A 88 -1.87 9.74 -7.12
C VAL A 88 -1.27 9.70 -8.53
N LYS A 89 -1.02 10.86 -9.16
CA LYS A 89 -0.34 10.92 -10.46
C LYS A 89 1.17 10.78 -10.41
N ARG A 90 1.76 11.00 -9.23
CA ARG A 90 3.19 11.27 -9.07
C ARG A 90 3.96 10.04 -8.60
N TYR A 91 3.37 9.29 -7.67
CA TYR A 91 4.01 8.13 -7.05
C TYR A 91 3.46 6.87 -7.68
N THR A 92 4.00 6.51 -8.84
CA THR A 92 3.51 5.42 -9.69
C THR A 92 4.56 4.36 -10.00
N ASP A 93 5.82 4.63 -9.71
CA ASP A 93 6.96 3.76 -10.00
C ASP A 93 7.77 3.55 -8.70
N PRO A 94 8.00 2.29 -8.28
CA PRO A 94 8.68 2.02 -7.02
C PRO A 94 10.16 2.44 -7.03
N TYR A 95 10.81 2.46 -8.20
CA TYR A 95 12.19 2.91 -8.39
C TYR A 95 12.28 4.39 -8.75
N GLY A 96 11.17 4.96 -9.21
CA GLY A 96 11.01 6.38 -9.46
C GLY A 96 11.19 6.77 -10.92
N ASP A 97 10.78 8.00 -11.23
CA ASP A 97 10.79 8.53 -12.60
C ASP A 97 11.96 9.47 -12.91
N GLU A 98 12.08 9.88 -14.18
CA GLU A 98 13.09 10.84 -14.65
C GLU A 98 12.97 12.23 -14.02
N GLU A 99 11.81 12.56 -13.41
CA GLU A 99 11.59 13.82 -12.70
C GLU A 99 12.05 13.75 -11.23
N GLY A 100 12.57 12.60 -10.78
CA GLY A 100 13.03 12.36 -9.42
C GLY A 100 11.91 12.04 -8.44
N ASN A 101 10.73 11.66 -8.93
CA ASN A 101 9.61 11.22 -8.11
C ASN A 101 9.82 9.75 -7.77
N GLN A 102 10.35 9.48 -6.59
CA GLN A 102 10.63 8.11 -6.17
C GLN A 102 9.47 7.49 -5.38
N GLY A 103 9.07 6.29 -5.77
CA GLY A 103 8.17 5.41 -5.04
C GLY A 103 6.75 5.34 -5.60
N GLN A 104 6.06 4.27 -5.22
CA GLN A 104 4.73 3.91 -5.73
C GLN A 104 3.68 3.96 -4.62
N LEU A 105 2.53 4.56 -4.92
CA LEU A 105 1.43 4.67 -3.98
C LEU A 105 0.55 3.42 -4.01
N LEU A 106 0.39 2.77 -2.86
CA LEU A 106 -0.47 1.60 -2.69
C LEU A 106 -1.76 2.03 -2.00
N LEU A 107 -2.81 2.24 -2.81
CA LEU A 107 -4.10 2.71 -2.34
C LEU A 107 -4.85 1.63 -1.56
N SER A 108 -5.26 1.92 -0.32
CA SER A 108 -6.15 1.06 0.47
C SER A 108 -7.40 1.81 0.91
N TYR A 109 -8.57 1.28 0.54
CA TYR A 109 -9.88 1.88 0.74
C TYR A 109 -10.81 0.98 1.57
N PRO A 110 -11.54 1.56 2.55
CA PRO A 110 -11.31 2.88 3.14
C PRO A 110 -10.10 2.88 4.08
N ALA A 111 -9.40 1.76 4.25
CA ALA A 111 -8.25 1.64 5.13
C ALA A 111 -7.41 0.40 4.79
N VAL A 112 -6.23 0.28 5.37
CA VAL A 112 -5.33 -0.87 5.17
C VAL A 112 -5.95 -2.21 5.57
N GLU A 113 -6.90 -2.23 6.51
CA GLU A 113 -7.61 -3.44 6.91
C GLU A 113 -8.43 -4.07 5.76
N SER A 114 -8.66 -3.34 4.66
CA SER A 114 -9.23 -3.91 3.44
C SER A 114 -8.38 -5.07 2.89
N TYR A 115 -7.05 -4.98 2.99
CA TYR A 115 -6.14 -6.05 2.58
C TYR A 115 -6.35 -7.33 3.40
N LEU A 116 -6.48 -7.17 4.72
CA LEU A 116 -6.68 -8.30 5.63
C LEU A 116 -7.96 -9.06 5.32
N LEU A 117 -9.02 -8.36 4.90
CA LEU A 117 -10.25 -9.01 4.42
C LEU A 117 -10.07 -9.65 3.05
N SER A 118 -9.32 -9.01 2.14
CA SER A 118 -8.98 -9.60 0.83
C SER A 118 -8.25 -10.93 0.95
N CYS A 119 -7.51 -11.17 2.05
CA CYS A 119 -6.84 -12.44 2.29
C CYS A 119 -7.79 -13.61 2.62
N ILE A 120 -9.04 -13.35 3.03
CA ILE A 120 -9.91 -14.39 3.60
C ILE A 120 -11.35 -14.37 3.09
N GLN A 121 -11.79 -13.33 2.42
CA GLN A 121 -13.16 -13.17 1.95
C GLN A 121 -13.21 -13.02 0.43
N GLU A 122 -14.26 -13.58 -0.16
CA GLU A 122 -14.51 -13.49 -1.60
C GLU A 122 -15.31 -12.24 -1.95
N ASN A 123 -14.97 -11.64 -3.09
CA ASN A 123 -15.62 -10.46 -3.64
C ASN A 123 -15.68 -9.27 -2.65
N VAL A 124 -14.59 -9.00 -1.94
CA VAL A 124 -14.55 -7.94 -0.91
C VAL A 124 -14.88 -6.57 -1.48
N PHE A 125 -14.54 -6.32 -2.75
CA PHE A 125 -14.85 -5.08 -3.49
C PHE A 125 -16.33 -4.73 -3.59
N ARG A 126 -17.22 -5.72 -3.38
CA ARG A 126 -18.68 -5.50 -3.31
C ARG A 126 -19.14 -4.92 -1.97
N GLN A 127 -18.32 -5.01 -0.94
CA GLN A 127 -18.58 -4.39 0.36
C GLN A 127 -18.16 -2.93 0.34
N SER A 128 -18.77 -2.11 1.19
CA SER A 128 -18.47 -0.68 1.22
C SER A 128 -18.61 -0.08 2.61
N PHE A 129 -17.66 0.77 2.96
CA PHE A 129 -17.55 1.40 4.27
C PHE A 129 -17.09 2.85 4.10
N PHE A 130 -17.45 3.72 5.05
CA PHE A 130 -17.03 5.11 4.97
C PHE A 130 -15.61 5.33 5.54
N LEU A 131 -15.30 4.71 6.67
CA LEU A 131 -14.00 4.85 7.35
C LEU A 131 -13.46 3.48 7.79
N GLY A 132 -12.13 3.39 7.97
CA GLY A 132 -11.49 2.18 8.53
C GLY A 132 -12.03 1.77 9.90
N LYS A 133 -12.45 2.73 10.74
CA LYS A 133 -13.08 2.43 12.04
C LYS A 133 -14.38 1.63 11.89
N ASP A 134 -15.07 1.77 10.77
CA ASP A 134 -16.32 1.06 10.48
C ASP A 134 -16.03 -0.35 9.93
N LEU A 135 -14.82 -0.55 9.38
CA LEU A 135 -14.33 -1.84 8.87
C LEU A 135 -13.77 -2.74 9.99
N LYS A 136 -13.10 -2.15 10.99
CA LYS A 136 -12.47 -2.88 12.11
C LYS A 136 -13.39 -3.89 12.81
N PRO A 137 -14.67 -3.59 13.11
CA PRO A 137 -15.57 -4.55 13.71
C PRO A 137 -15.85 -5.78 12.82
N GLU A 138 -15.85 -5.62 11.50
CA GLU A 138 -16.04 -6.75 10.58
C GLU A 138 -14.80 -7.65 10.56
N LEU A 139 -13.60 -7.07 10.50
CA LEU A 139 -12.36 -7.82 10.64
C LEU A 139 -12.30 -8.57 11.98
N ALA A 140 -12.65 -7.92 13.10
CA ALA A 140 -12.65 -8.55 14.41
C ALA A 140 -13.59 -9.78 14.50
N ARG A 141 -14.69 -9.82 13.73
CA ARG A 141 -15.60 -10.99 13.69
C ARG A 141 -14.98 -12.20 13.01
N THR A 142 -13.98 -12.01 12.15
CA THR A 142 -13.31 -13.10 11.44
C THR A 142 -12.26 -13.81 12.31
N ASN A 143 -11.89 -13.23 13.47
CA ASN A 143 -10.72 -13.64 14.27
C ASN A 143 -9.41 -13.70 13.46
N PHE A 144 -9.34 -13.01 12.32
CA PHE A 144 -8.15 -12.90 11.49
C PHE A 144 -7.35 -11.66 11.89
N SER A 145 -6.04 -11.81 11.96
CA SER A 145 -5.10 -10.75 12.30
C SER A 145 -3.95 -10.71 11.32
N GLU A 146 -3.14 -9.65 11.38
CA GLU A 146 -1.91 -9.53 10.58
C GLU A 146 -0.96 -10.72 10.78
N GLU A 147 -0.88 -11.25 12.02
CA GLU A 147 -0.09 -12.44 12.36
C GLU A 147 -0.60 -13.72 11.69
N SER A 148 -1.82 -13.71 11.16
CA SER A 148 -2.42 -14.84 10.45
C SER A 148 -1.98 -14.91 8.98
N ILE A 149 -1.33 -13.88 8.46
CA ILE A 149 -0.81 -13.82 7.08
C ILE A 149 0.58 -14.47 7.05
N ASP A 150 0.61 -15.80 7.16
CA ASP A 150 1.85 -16.58 7.04
C ASP A 150 1.72 -17.73 6.04
N THR A 151 0.78 -17.63 5.10
CA THR A 151 0.56 -18.62 4.05
C THR A 151 0.54 -17.96 2.67
N GLU A 152 1.07 -18.69 1.68
CA GLU A 152 1.05 -18.30 0.28
C GLU A 152 -0.39 -18.14 -0.24
N ASP A 153 -1.29 -19.04 0.15
CA ASP A 153 -2.70 -19.03 -0.25
C ASP A 153 -3.38 -17.69 0.06
N TYR A 154 -3.13 -17.09 1.22
CA TYR A 154 -3.71 -15.79 1.60
C TYR A 154 -3.16 -14.62 0.77
N LEU A 155 -1.89 -14.68 0.36
CA LEU A 155 -1.29 -13.65 -0.48
C LEU A 155 -1.82 -13.73 -1.91
N ILE A 156 -1.90 -14.95 -2.46
CA ILE A 156 -2.50 -15.21 -3.78
C ILE A 156 -3.97 -14.78 -3.77
N HIS A 157 -4.71 -15.15 -2.73
CA HIS A 157 -6.13 -14.80 -2.61
C HIS A 157 -6.34 -13.28 -2.59
N ALA A 158 -5.52 -12.55 -1.83
CA ALA A 158 -5.58 -11.08 -1.81
C ALA A 158 -5.24 -10.44 -3.17
N ALA A 159 -4.30 -11.02 -3.93
CA ALA A 159 -3.99 -10.58 -5.30
C ALA A 159 -5.18 -10.80 -6.24
N ILE A 160 -5.81 -11.98 -6.20
CA ILE A 160 -7.01 -12.28 -6.99
C ILE A 160 -8.16 -11.31 -6.63
N GLU A 161 -8.37 -11.02 -5.35
CA GLU A 161 -9.38 -10.06 -4.91
C GLU A 161 -9.07 -8.62 -5.33
N MET A 162 -7.79 -8.24 -5.38
CA MET A 162 -7.35 -6.97 -5.96
C MET A 162 -7.74 -6.90 -7.45
N ASP A 163 -7.40 -7.92 -8.25
CA ASP A 163 -7.69 -7.95 -9.69
C ASP A 163 -9.20 -7.90 -9.98
N LYS A 164 -10.01 -8.71 -9.30
CA LYS A 164 -11.48 -8.64 -9.40
C LYS A 164 -12.02 -7.24 -9.05
N GLY A 165 -11.40 -6.61 -8.06
CA GLY A 165 -11.71 -5.23 -7.66
C GLY A 165 -11.39 -4.22 -8.76
N LEU A 166 -10.23 -4.33 -9.40
CA LEU A 166 -9.82 -3.51 -10.53
C LEU A 166 -10.75 -3.71 -11.74
N GLU A 167 -11.08 -4.95 -12.09
CA GLU A 167 -12.07 -5.30 -13.12
C GLU A 167 -13.43 -4.64 -12.83
N SER A 168 -13.89 -4.66 -11.58
CA SER A 168 -15.16 -4.03 -11.19
C SER A 168 -15.18 -2.51 -11.40
N PHE A 169 -14.00 -1.87 -11.48
CA PHE A 169 -13.83 -0.46 -11.80
C PHE A 169 -13.55 -0.19 -13.28
N GLY A 170 -13.56 -1.22 -14.13
CA GLY A 170 -13.24 -1.14 -15.55
C GLY A 170 -11.74 -1.00 -15.82
N LEU A 171 -10.90 -1.55 -14.94
CA LEU A 171 -9.43 -1.50 -15.00
C LEU A 171 -8.83 -2.90 -15.15
N GLU A 172 -9.39 -3.69 -16.06
CA GLU A 172 -9.01 -5.09 -16.34
C GLU A 172 -7.57 -5.21 -16.84
N GLU A 173 -7.14 -4.29 -17.70
CA GLU A 173 -5.78 -4.23 -18.22
C GLU A 173 -5.03 -3.09 -17.51
N TYR A 174 -4.09 -3.44 -16.62
CA TYR A 174 -3.19 -2.49 -15.99
C TYR A 174 -1.73 -2.78 -16.35
N ASN A 175 -0.94 -1.71 -16.47
CA ASN A 175 0.48 -1.79 -16.77
C ASN A 175 1.28 -1.35 -15.54
N LEU A 176 2.09 -2.26 -14.98
CA LEU A 176 2.99 -1.96 -13.86
C LEU A 176 3.99 -0.86 -14.22
N ASP A 177 4.55 -0.90 -15.44
CA ASP A 177 5.49 0.11 -15.96
C ASP A 177 4.83 1.48 -16.20
N ALA A 178 3.49 1.55 -16.18
CA ALA A 178 2.74 2.76 -16.44
C ALA A 178 1.48 2.84 -15.58
N LEU A 179 1.63 2.76 -14.24
CA LEU A 179 0.51 2.59 -13.32
C LEU A 179 -0.37 3.84 -13.10
N ALA A 180 0.07 5.01 -13.57
CA ALA A 180 -0.63 6.28 -13.39
C ALA A 180 -2.13 6.25 -13.78
N PRO A 181 -2.53 5.68 -14.95
CA PRO A 181 -3.94 5.56 -15.33
C PRO A 181 -4.74 4.69 -14.36
N THR A 182 -4.16 3.58 -13.90
CA THR A 182 -4.80 2.64 -12.95
C THR A 182 -5.06 3.32 -11.61
N LEU A 183 -4.05 3.96 -11.02
CA LEU A 183 -4.21 4.68 -9.75
C LEU A 183 -5.25 5.81 -9.85
N LEU A 184 -5.26 6.53 -10.98
CA LEU A 184 -6.25 7.58 -11.24
C LEU A 184 -7.67 7.01 -11.39
N GLY A 185 -7.82 5.91 -12.13
CA GLY A 185 -9.11 5.23 -12.32
C GLY A 185 -9.71 4.80 -10.98
N ILE A 186 -8.91 4.14 -10.14
CA ILE A 186 -9.30 3.74 -8.79
C ILE A 186 -9.71 4.95 -7.96
N TYR A 187 -8.85 5.97 -7.90
CA TYR A 187 -9.11 7.15 -7.10
C TYR A 187 -10.40 7.84 -7.55
N ASP A 188 -10.60 8.06 -8.84
CA ASP A 188 -11.76 8.76 -9.39
C ASP A 188 -13.05 7.94 -9.19
N ALA A 189 -13.01 6.61 -9.39
CA ALA A 189 -14.14 5.72 -9.12
C ALA A 189 -14.54 5.76 -7.64
N GLN A 190 -13.56 5.69 -6.73
CA GLN A 190 -13.79 5.74 -5.29
C GLN A 190 -14.33 7.11 -4.83
N GLN A 191 -13.79 8.22 -5.35
CA GLN A 191 -14.36 9.56 -5.05
C GLN A 191 -15.79 9.69 -5.56
N GLN A 192 -16.08 9.18 -6.76
CA GLN A 192 -17.41 9.24 -7.33
C GLN A 192 -18.41 8.41 -6.50
N LYS A 193 -18.05 7.19 -6.11
CA LYS A 193 -18.86 6.35 -5.23
C LYS A 193 -19.12 7.01 -3.88
N CYS A 194 -18.11 7.57 -3.23
CA CYS A 194 -18.30 8.27 -1.97
C CYS A 194 -19.20 9.50 -2.13
N LYS A 195 -19.13 10.20 -3.27
CA LYS A 195 -20.00 11.34 -3.56
C LYS A 195 -21.46 10.93 -3.76
N THR A 196 -21.74 9.77 -4.35
CA THR A 196 -23.11 9.30 -4.64
C THR A 196 -23.73 8.47 -3.52
N GLU A 197 -22.92 7.64 -2.86
CA GLU A 197 -23.36 6.62 -1.89
C GLU A 197 -22.84 6.86 -0.47
N GLY A 198 -21.92 7.82 -0.27
CA GLY A 198 -21.37 8.12 1.05
C GLY A 198 -20.38 7.08 1.58
N THR A 199 -19.90 6.15 0.75
CA THR A 199 -18.99 5.07 1.14
C THR A 199 -17.93 4.81 0.06
N PHE A 200 -16.88 4.08 0.43
CA PHE A 200 -15.85 3.55 -0.47
C PHE A 200 -16.01 2.05 -0.60
N SER A 201 -15.79 1.50 -1.80
CA SER A 201 -15.66 0.06 -1.98
C SER A 201 -14.37 -0.42 -1.32
N LEU A 202 -14.36 -1.63 -0.75
CA LEU A 202 -13.11 -2.21 -0.27
C LEU A 202 -12.17 -2.48 -1.45
N LEU A 203 -10.94 -2.00 -1.35
CA LEU A 203 -9.88 -2.33 -2.30
C LEU A 203 -8.55 -2.06 -1.61
N SER A 204 -7.59 -2.97 -1.74
CA SER A 204 -6.20 -2.72 -1.36
C SER A 204 -5.28 -3.07 -2.52
N LEU A 205 -4.31 -2.19 -2.77
CA LEU A 205 -3.24 -2.42 -3.74
C LEU A 205 -1.95 -2.98 -3.11
N ILE A 206 -1.98 -3.48 -1.88
CA ILE A 206 -0.76 -4.05 -1.26
C ILE A 206 -0.18 -5.20 -2.10
N SER A 207 -1.03 -6.05 -2.70
CA SER A 207 -0.57 -7.13 -3.59
C SER A 207 0.20 -6.61 -4.81
N MET A 208 -0.02 -5.36 -5.23
CA MET A 208 0.75 -4.73 -6.30
C MET A 208 2.25 -4.70 -5.96
N ALA A 209 2.62 -4.46 -4.70
CA ALA A 209 4.02 -4.50 -4.30
C ALA A 209 4.63 -5.89 -4.48
N LEU A 210 3.85 -6.94 -4.23
CA LEU A 210 4.32 -8.32 -4.40
C LEU A 210 4.50 -8.67 -5.87
N LEU A 211 3.67 -8.12 -6.77
CA LEU A 211 3.84 -8.23 -8.22
C LEU A 211 5.09 -7.49 -8.70
N GLU A 212 5.28 -6.24 -8.28
CA GLU A 212 6.44 -5.39 -8.63
C GLU A 212 7.76 -6.03 -8.16
N LEU A 213 7.75 -6.69 -7.00
CA LEU A 213 8.90 -7.41 -6.46
C LEU A 213 9.12 -8.80 -7.09
N GLY A 214 8.19 -9.27 -7.94
CA GLY A 214 8.22 -10.62 -8.50
C GLY A 214 8.04 -11.74 -7.46
N ILE A 215 7.46 -11.42 -6.30
CA ILE A 215 7.12 -12.39 -5.25
C ILE A 215 5.88 -13.18 -5.67
N ILE A 216 4.87 -12.47 -6.19
CA ILE A 216 3.73 -13.05 -6.90
C ILE A 216 3.97 -12.79 -8.38
N VAL A 217 3.72 -13.78 -9.22
CA VAL A 217 3.80 -13.66 -10.67
C VAL A 217 2.51 -14.17 -11.30
N GLU A 218 2.10 -13.53 -12.39
CA GLU A 218 1.06 -14.07 -13.25
C GLU A 218 1.60 -15.32 -13.94
N CYS A 219 0.88 -16.42 -13.86
CA CYS A 219 1.20 -17.63 -14.58
C CYS A 219 0.40 -17.64 -15.88
N ASP A 220 1.09 -17.56 -17.02
CA ASP A 220 0.47 -17.89 -18.31
C ASP A 220 0.05 -19.37 -18.29
N GLU A 221 -1.23 -19.66 -18.60
CA GLU A 221 -1.74 -21.04 -18.82
C GLU A 221 -1.16 -21.69 -20.09
#